data_AF-A0A534TLF5-F1
#
_entry.id   AF-A0A534TLF5-F1
#
_cell.length_a   1.000
_cell.length_b   1.000
_cell.length_c   1.000
_cell.angle_alpha   90.00
_cell.angle_beta   90.00
_cell.angle_gamma   90.00
#
_symmetry.space_group_name_H-M   'P 1'
#
loop_
_entity.id
_entity.type
_entity.pdbx_description
1 polymer ?
#
loop_
_entity_poly.entity_id
_entity_poly.type
_entity_poly.pdbx_seq_one_letter_code
_entity_poly.pdbx_strand_id
1 'polypeptide(L)'
;MNHPRSQQRWAARGSLKTGHLTLPMVLALVLAPVATSVAGRFTGGDKKRSDCYAEFEVENVATASKVECMEGTACDADGQCNGQCTVNVALCLNQTDPNVPKCTPEPPLLSVTSDPSLEVPDLASTTCGRFTGVVVPLKTKKHGAQRPGKDKVVVIAVANGKPTQDKDTLRIKCTPNPSCGPPPTLPCTRANANPAGGPNELDLVVANSGTDLDIGWTGISHNFPVVANSTLSACLRSCGPDGTPPCDLQASVGPGTPNGETFGAPLPLLAASVPVCVVNEWNSTVGTPMGTADPLTGELNFQINLTSKVHLSSPTQV
;
A
#
# COMPACT_ATOMS: atom_id res chain seq x y z
N MET A 1 41.48 83.37 4.22
CA MET A 1 40.93 83.89 5.50
C MET A 1 41.09 82.81 6.54
N ASN A 2 41.81 83.13 7.61
CA ASN A 2 42.31 82.21 8.64
C ASN A 2 41.31 82.06 9.81
N HIS A 3 41.46 80.92 10.51
CA HIS A 3 41.18 80.64 11.94
C HIS A 3 39.78 80.11 12.37
N PRO A 4 39.64 79.37 13.50
CA PRO A 4 40.35 78.13 13.91
C PRO A 4 39.51 77.18 14.85
N ARG A 5 40.20 76.18 15.46
CA ARG A 5 39.95 75.49 16.76
C ARG A 5 38.84 74.42 16.82
N SER A 6 38.87 73.36 17.64
CA SER A 6 39.82 72.53 18.42
C SER A 6 38.98 71.82 19.51
N GLN A 7 39.45 70.69 20.05
CA GLN A 7 38.98 69.93 21.25
C GLN A 7 38.00 68.79 20.91
N GLN A 8 38.34 67.49 21.00
CA GLN A 8 38.86 66.62 22.08
C GLN A 8 37.76 65.76 22.74
N ARG A 9 38.04 64.45 22.85
CA ARG A 9 37.62 63.48 23.90
C ARG A 9 36.16 62.98 23.82
N TRP A 10 35.78 61.71 24.06
CA TRP A 10 36.38 60.56 24.74
C TRP A 10 35.83 59.22 24.21
N ALA A 11 36.61 58.16 24.36
CA ALA A 11 36.18 56.77 24.23
C ALA A 11 35.49 56.27 25.52
N ALA A 12 34.46 55.44 25.38
CA ALA A 12 34.05 54.50 26.41
C ALA A 12 33.49 53.22 25.77
N ARG A 13 34.21 52.11 25.97
CA ARG A 13 33.78 50.74 25.67
C ARG A 13 32.88 50.26 26.81
N GLY A 14 31.65 49.85 26.49
CA GLY A 14 30.75 49.14 27.40
C GLY A 14 30.67 47.66 27.02
N SER A 15 31.12 46.80 27.94
CA SER A 15 31.15 45.34 27.84
C SER A 15 29.76 44.74 28.09
N LEU A 16 29.21 43.97 27.14
CA LEU A 16 27.98 43.18 27.33
C LEU A 16 28.33 41.82 27.96
N LYS A 17 27.90 41.61 29.20
CA LYS A 17 27.91 40.31 29.88
C LYS A 17 26.66 39.52 29.49
N THR A 18 26.83 38.31 28.98
CA THR A 18 25.80 37.29 28.76
C THR A 18 25.37 36.66 30.08
N GLY A 19 24.12 36.89 30.49
CA GLY A 19 23.46 36.16 31.57
C GLY A 19 22.62 35.02 31.02
N HIS A 20 22.94 33.78 31.39
CA HIS A 20 22.15 32.60 31.04
C HIS A 20 20.89 32.54 31.91
N LEU A 21 19.71 32.66 31.29
CA LEU A 21 18.42 32.32 31.90
C LEU A 21 18.10 30.85 31.58
N THR A 22 18.06 30.00 32.60
CA THR A 22 17.60 28.61 32.49
C THR A 22 16.09 28.55 32.78
N LEU A 23 15.29 28.21 31.76
CA LEU A 23 13.87 27.88 31.89
C LEU A 23 13.72 26.39 32.21
N PRO A 24 12.90 25.97 33.21
CA PRO A 24 12.63 24.56 33.45
C PRO A 24 11.63 24.03 32.43
N MET A 25 12.04 23.02 31.66
CA MET A 25 11.18 22.32 30.69
C MET A 25 10.36 21.27 31.43
N VAL A 26 9.08 21.53 31.66
CA VAL A 26 8.12 20.56 32.21
C VAL A 26 7.71 19.61 31.07
N LEU A 27 8.19 18.36 31.14
CA LEU A 27 7.84 17.31 30.17
C LEU A 27 6.46 16.74 30.54
N ALA A 28 5.40 17.22 29.88
CA ALA A 28 4.07 16.64 29.97
C ALA A 28 4.03 15.32 29.19
N LEU A 29 3.92 14.20 29.90
CA LEU A 29 3.78 12.86 29.31
C LEU A 29 2.33 12.71 28.81
N VAL A 30 2.12 12.93 27.52
CA VAL A 30 0.83 12.69 26.85
C VAL A 30 0.69 11.17 26.67
N LEU A 31 -0.16 10.52 27.47
CA LEU A 31 -0.57 9.13 27.21
C LEU A 31 -1.50 9.14 25.98
N ALA A 32 -0.96 8.76 24.82
CA ALA A 32 -1.79 8.46 23.65
C ALA A 32 -2.59 7.17 23.91
N PRO A 33 -3.90 7.13 23.57
CA PRO A 33 -4.67 5.90 23.63
C PRO A 33 -4.08 4.88 22.65
N VAL A 34 -3.67 3.72 23.16
CA VAL A 34 -3.28 2.58 22.34
C VAL A 34 -4.56 2.04 21.70
N ALA A 35 -4.71 2.22 20.38
CA ALA A 35 -5.75 1.53 19.64
C ALA A 35 -5.49 0.03 19.79
N THR A 36 -6.46 -0.71 20.36
CA THR A 36 -6.40 -2.16 20.38
C THR A 36 -6.59 -2.64 18.95
N SER A 37 -5.54 -3.21 18.35
CA SER A 37 -5.67 -3.87 17.05
C SER A 37 -6.53 -5.12 17.25
N VAL A 38 -7.69 -5.15 16.60
CA VAL A 38 -8.60 -6.29 16.66
C VAL A 38 -8.30 -7.16 15.44
N ALA A 39 -7.73 -8.34 15.66
CA ALA A 39 -7.62 -9.36 14.61
C ALA A 39 -8.78 -10.34 14.74
N GLY A 40 -9.62 -10.41 13.71
CA GLY A 40 -10.80 -11.27 13.68
C GLY A 40 -10.47 -12.63 13.10
N ARG A 41 -11.02 -13.69 13.69
CA ARG A 41 -10.88 -15.06 13.20
C ARG A 41 -12.08 -15.49 12.37
N PHE A 42 -11.83 -16.05 11.19
CA PHE A 42 -12.86 -16.48 10.24
C PHE A 42 -12.60 -17.92 9.82
N THR A 43 -13.57 -18.80 10.07
CA THR A 43 -13.48 -20.21 9.67
C THR A 43 -13.46 -20.39 8.15
N GLY A 44 -14.11 -19.49 7.41
CA GLY A 44 -14.14 -19.47 5.94
C GLY A 44 -14.93 -20.60 5.28
N GLY A 45 -15.22 -21.69 5.99
CA GLY A 45 -16.05 -22.80 5.55
C GLY A 45 -17.44 -22.83 6.21
N ASP A 46 -18.32 -23.66 5.63
CA ASP A 46 -19.62 -24.04 6.21
C ASP A 46 -19.58 -25.49 6.78
N LYS A 47 -18.44 -26.18 6.67
CA LYS A 47 -18.29 -27.61 6.98
C LYS A 47 -17.67 -27.78 8.38
N LYS A 48 -18.54 -27.77 9.39
CA LYS A 48 -18.23 -27.94 10.83
C LYS A 48 -17.31 -29.10 11.26
N ARG A 49 -16.93 -30.01 10.36
CA ARG A 49 -16.03 -31.15 10.62
C ARG A 49 -14.63 -30.97 10.05
N SER A 50 -14.42 -30.03 9.14
CA SER A 50 -13.11 -29.76 8.53
C SER A 50 -12.62 -28.34 8.78
N ASP A 51 -13.51 -27.34 8.94
CA ASP A 51 -13.23 -25.88 9.04
C ASP A 51 -12.20 -25.44 10.13
N CYS A 52 -11.59 -26.36 10.87
CA CYS A 52 -10.49 -26.13 11.80
C CYS A 52 -9.11 -26.44 11.21
N TYR A 53 -9.04 -26.96 9.98
CA TYR A 53 -7.76 -27.28 9.33
C TYR A 53 -7.05 -26.00 8.90
N ALA A 54 -7.79 -25.05 8.32
CA ALA A 54 -7.29 -23.74 7.99
C ALA A 54 -8.35 -22.66 8.26
N GLU A 55 -8.01 -21.70 9.11
CA GLU A 55 -8.82 -20.52 9.37
C GLU A 55 -8.07 -19.27 8.90
N PHE A 56 -8.79 -18.17 8.72
CA PHE A 56 -8.23 -16.87 8.36
C PHE A 56 -8.22 -15.93 9.54
N GLU A 57 -7.09 -15.29 9.78
CA GLU A 57 -7.00 -14.16 10.69
C GLU A 57 -6.87 -12.87 9.88
N VAL A 58 -7.69 -11.87 10.21
CA VAL A 58 -7.78 -10.62 9.45
C VAL A 58 -7.52 -9.46 10.39
N GLU A 59 -6.50 -8.68 10.07
CA GLU A 59 -6.07 -7.55 10.90
C GLU A 59 -7.09 -6.40 10.84
N ASN A 60 -7.30 -5.73 11.99
CA ASN A 60 -8.19 -4.57 12.16
C ASN A 60 -9.65 -4.80 11.70
N VAL A 61 -10.10 -6.06 11.73
CA VAL A 61 -11.47 -6.45 11.41
C VAL A 61 -11.99 -7.33 12.54
N ALA A 62 -13.16 -6.99 13.11
CA ALA A 62 -13.78 -7.83 14.13
C ALA A 62 -14.29 -9.16 13.53
N THR A 63 -14.23 -10.23 14.32
CA THR A 63 -14.75 -11.55 13.94
C THR A 63 -16.21 -11.47 13.46
N ALA A 64 -16.45 -11.98 12.25
CA ALA A 64 -17.76 -12.03 11.62
C ALA A 64 -17.83 -13.20 10.62
N SER A 65 -18.92 -13.30 9.86
CA SER A 65 -19.02 -14.28 8.75
C SER A 65 -18.38 -13.80 7.45
N LYS A 66 -18.12 -12.49 7.34
CA LYS A 66 -17.60 -11.82 6.13
C LYS A 66 -16.74 -10.64 6.55
N VAL A 67 -15.73 -10.36 5.75
CA VAL A 67 -14.92 -9.15 5.90
C VAL A 67 -15.59 -8.04 5.10
N GLU A 68 -16.03 -7.00 5.79
CA GLU A 68 -16.41 -5.73 5.16
C GLU A 68 -15.40 -4.67 5.61
N CYS A 69 -14.71 -4.07 4.65
CA CYS A 69 -13.76 -3.02 4.89
C CYS A 69 -14.14 -1.77 4.10
N MET A 70 -14.02 -0.59 4.73
CA MET A 70 -14.23 0.69 4.08
C MET A 70 -12.88 1.31 3.74
N GLU A 71 -12.75 1.78 2.51
CA GLU A 71 -11.55 2.44 1.98
C GLU A 71 -11.06 3.58 2.91
N GLY A 72 -9.76 3.66 3.13
CA GLY A 72 -9.13 4.69 3.97
C GLY A 72 -9.45 4.59 5.46
N THR A 73 -9.99 3.46 5.94
CA THR A 73 -10.25 3.22 7.37
C THR A 73 -9.31 2.17 7.97
N ALA A 74 -9.39 1.90 9.26
CA ALA A 74 -8.41 1.06 9.96
C ALA A 74 -8.25 -0.37 9.42
N CYS A 75 -9.29 -0.95 8.80
CA CYS A 75 -9.22 -2.27 8.15
C CYS A 75 -8.49 -2.25 6.80
N ASP A 76 -8.32 -1.05 6.24
CA ASP A 76 -7.60 -0.80 5.00
C ASP A 76 -6.16 -0.48 5.38
N ALA A 77 -5.29 -1.47 5.23
CA ALA A 77 -3.94 -1.46 5.78
C ALA A 77 -3.06 -0.34 5.23
N ASP A 78 -3.34 0.15 4.01
CA ASP A 78 -2.64 1.30 3.44
C ASP A 78 -3.26 2.65 3.87
N GLY A 79 -4.48 2.63 4.40
CA GLY A 79 -5.23 3.80 4.85
C GLY A 79 -5.51 4.83 3.77
N GLN A 80 -5.42 4.46 2.48
CA GLN A 80 -5.52 5.39 1.36
C GLN A 80 -6.91 5.44 0.75
N CYS A 81 -7.19 6.56 0.07
CA CYS A 81 -8.35 6.74 -0.79
C CYS A 81 -7.95 6.50 -2.27
N ASN A 82 -7.53 5.28 -2.60
CA ASN A 82 -6.94 4.90 -3.88
C ASN A 82 -7.85 4.03 -4.77
N GLY A 83 -9.12 3.86 -4.41
CA GLY A 83 -10.09 3.07 -5.15
C GLY A 83 -10.06 1.57 -4.84
N GLN A 84 -9.40 1.15 -3.77
CA GLN A 84 -9.30 -0.24 -3.34
C GLN A 84 -9.19 -0.31 -1.81
N CYS A 85 -9.23 -1.54 -1.27
CA CYS A 85 -8.86 -1.80 0.10
C CYS A 85 -7.73 -2.83 0.10
N THR A 86 -6.66 -2.58 0.85
CA THR A 86 -5.61 -3.55 1.14
C THR A 86 -5.92 -4.21 2.48
N VAL A 87 -6.33 -5.48 2.48
CA VAL A 87 -6.70 -6.20 3.70
C VAL A 87 -5.62 -7.20 4.09
N ASN A 88 -5.06 -7.08 5.28
CA ASN A 88 -4.03 -7.99 5.79
C ASN A 88 -4.67 -9.30 6.30
N VAL A 89 -4.31 -10.43 5.67
CA VAL A 89 -4.84 -11.76 5.96
C VAL A 89 -3.71 -12.74 6.27
N ALA A 90 -3.85 -13.51 7.34
CA ALA A 90 -2.95 -14.61 7.72
C ALA A 90 -3.70 -15.95 7.75
N LEU A 91 -2.99 -17.05 7.48
CA LEU A 91 -3.52 -18.42 7.64
C LEU A 91 -3.20 -18.98 9.02
N CYS A 92 -4.19 -19.57 9.66
CA CYS A 92 -4.09 -20.24 10.95
C CYS A 92 -4.42 -21.71 10.78
N LEU A 93 -3.42 -22.58 10.86
CA LEU A 93 -3.60 -24.02 10.63
C LEU A 93 -3.90 -24.76 11.94
N ASN A 94 -4.58 -25.90 11.85
CA ASN A 94 -4.78 -26.85 12.96
C ASN A 94 -5.41 -26.22 14.21
N GLN A 95 -6.42 -25.37 14.03
CA GLN A 95 -7.00 -24.59 15.13
C GLN A 95 -7.95 -25.42 15.99
N THR A 96 -8.09 -25.04 17.26
CA THR A 96 -9.17 -25.53 18.13
C THR A 96 -10.14 -24.37 18.35
N ASP A 97 -11.17 -24.30 17.52
CA ASP A 97 -12.13 -23.18 17.53
C ASP A 97 -13.46 -23.57 18.22
N PRO A 98 -13.84 -22.86 19.30
CA PRO A 98 -15.15 -23.01 19.96
C PRO A 98 -16.36 -22.87 19.03
N ASN A 99 -16.24 -22.19 17.89
CA ASN A 99 -17.32 -22.02 16.92
C ASN A 99 -17.55 -23.26 16.03
N VAL A 100 -16.55 -24.13 15.91
CA VAL A 100 -16.62 -25.42 15.19
C VAL A 100 -16.18 -26.59 16.08
N PRO A 101 -16.86 -26.83 17.22
CA PRO A 101 -16.41 -27.78 18.25
C PRO A 101 -16.48 -29.25 17.81
N LYS A 102 -16.99 -29.53 16.60
CA LYS A 102 -17.06 -30.86 15.99
C LYS A 102 -15.90 -31.13 15.03
N CYS A 103 -15.05 -30.15 14.79
CA CYS A 103 -13.84 -30.30 14.02
C CYS A 103 -12.71 -30.67 14.96
N THR A 104 -11.91 -31.68 14.58
CA THR A 104 -10.72 -32.08 15.31
C THR A 104 -9.55 -31.99 14.36
N PRO A 105 -8.59 -31.07 14.59
CA PRO A 105 -7.44 -30.95 13.71
C PRO A 105 -6.56 -32.19 13.83
N GLU A 106 -5.97 -32.60 12.70
CA GLU A 106 -5.05 -33.75 12.62
C GLU A 106 -3.69 -33.29 12.04
N PRO A 107 -2.88 -32.57 12.83
CA PRO A 107 -1.56 -32.17 12.38
C PRO A 107 -0.61 -33.38 12.24
N PRO A 108 0.36 -33.36 11.31
CA PRO A 108 0.53 -32.32 10.30
C PRO A 108 -0.47 -32.47 9.15
N LEU A 109 -0.86 -31.33 8.57
CA LEU A 109 -1.50 -31.33 7.26
C LEU A 109 -0.53 -31.86 6.20
N LEU A 110 -1.07 -32.48 5.15
CA LEU A 110 -0.30 -33.00 4.02
C LEU A 110 0.05 -31.89 3.01
N SER A 111 -0.85 -30.94 2.81
CA SER A 111 -0.64 -29.79 1.93
C SER A 111 -1.63 -28.68 2.23
N VAL A 112 -1.19 -27.43 2.04
CA VAL A 112 -2.06 -26.25 2.06
C VAL A 112 -1.76 -25.41 0.83
N THR A 113 -2.82 -24.96 0.14
CA THR A 113 -2.72 -24.05 -1.00
C THR A 113 -3.72 -22.91 -0.83
N SER A 114 -3.35 -21.72 -1.29
CA SER A 114 -4.21 -20.53 -1.23
C SER A 114 -4.20 -19.76 -2.56
N ASP A 115 -5.34 -19.15 -2.86
CA ASP A 115 -5.53 -18.26 -4.01
C ASP A 115 -6.37 -17.04 -3.60
N PRO A 116 -5.82 -15.80 -3.64
CA PRO A 116 -4.41 -15.49 -3.95
C PRO A 116 -3.45 -16.10 -2.92
N SER A 117 -2.17 -16.19 -3.29
CA SER A 117 -1.15 -16.82 -2.45
C SER A 117 -0.95 -16.04 -1.14
N LEU A 118 -1.24 -16.71 -0.03
CA LEU A 118 -0.89 -16.29 1.33
C LEU A 118 0.37 -17.02 1.82
N GLU A 119 1.04 -16.47 2.82
CA GLU A 119 2.06 -17.22 3.55
C GLU A 119 1.46 -18.45 4.24
N VAL A 120 2.04 -19.62 4.00
CA VAL A 120 1.65 -20.87 4.62
C VAL A 120 2.61 -21.16 5.78
N PRO A 121 2.14 -21.19 7.05
CA PRO A 121 2.97 -21.58 8.19
C PRO A 121 3.29 -23.08 8.16
N ASP A 122 4.14 -23.54 9.08
CA ASP A 122 4.46 -24.96 9.21
C ASP A 122 3.18 -25.81 9.35
N LEU A 123 3.12 -26.93 8.61
CA LEU A 123 1.91 -27.75 8.48
C LEU A 123 1.48 -28.45 9.78
N ALA A 124 2.36 -28.52 10.79
CA ALA A 124 2.05 -28.98 12.13
C ALA A 124 1.74 -27.84 13.12
N SER A 125 1.97 -26.59 12.73
CA SER A 125 1.80 -25.42 13.59
C SER A 125 0.34 -25.15 13.92
N THR A 126 0.13 -24.61 15.12
CA THR A 126 -1.13 -23.96 15.54
C THR A 126 -0.98 -22.43 15.62
N THR A 127 0.21 -21.89 15.40
CA THR A 127 0.47 -20.46 15.26
C THR A 127 0.17 -20.03 13.83
N CYS A 128 -0.51 -18.90 13.67
CA CYS A 128 -0.81 -18.34 12.36
C CYS A 128 0.47 -17.89 11.64
N GLY A 129 0.45 -17.93 10.31
CA GLY A 129 1.49 -17.36 9.46
C GLY A 129 1.50 -15.84 9.52
N ARG A 130 2.40 -15.20 8.77
CA ARG A 130 2.42 -13.75 8.68
C ARG A 130 1.26 -13.21 7.84
N PHE A 131 0.86 -11.99 8.15
CA PHE A 131 -0.12 -11.27 7.34
C PHE A 131 0.42 -10.99 5.93
N THR A 132 -0.43 -11.27 4.94
CA THR A 132 -0.23 -10.95 3.53
C THR A 132 -1.34 -9.99 3.10
N GLY A 133 -0.98 -8.91 2.39
CA GLY A 133 -1.94 -7.92 1.89
C GLY A 133 -2.75 -8.45 0.70
N VAL A 134 -4.08 -8.52 0.86
CA VAL A 134 -5.03 -8.89 -0.19
C VAL A 134 -5.72 -7.63 -0.70
N VAL A 135 -5.49 -7.28 -1.97
CA VAL A 135 -6.06 -6.08 -2.60
C VAL A 135 -7.45 -6.38 -3.13
N VAL A 136 -8.44 -5.56 -2.73
CA VAL A 136 -9.83 -5.67 -3.19
C VAL A 136 -10.26 -4.37 -3.86
N PRO A 137 -10.24 -4.29 -5.20
CA PRO A 137 -10.57 -3.06 -5.91
C PRO A 137 -12.06 -2.74 -5.87
N LEU A 138 -12.39 -1.45 -5.69
CA LEU A 138 -13.73 -0.94 -5.88
C LEU A 138 -14.13 -1.02 -7.36
N LYS A 139 -15.44 -0.99 -7.60
CA LYS A 139 -15.98 -0.96 -8.96
C LYS A 139 -16.28 0.48 -9.37
N THR A 140 -15.77 0.90 -10.51
CA THR A 140 -16.06 2.23 -11.06
C THR A 140 -17.23 2.16 -12.04
N LYS A 141 -18.20 3.07 -11.91
CA LYS A 141 -19.29 3.25 -12.88
C LYS A 141 -18.91 4.26 -13.97
N LYS A 142 -19.78 4.35 -14.98
CA LYS A 142 -19.93 5.56 -15.79
C LYS A 142 -19.98 6.80 -14.90
N HIS A 143 -19.20 7.82 -15.26
CA HIS A 143 -19.05 9.09 -14.52
C HIS A 143 -18.29 9.01 -13.19
N GLY A 144 -17.46 7.98 -12.96
CA GLY A 144 -16.51 7.96 -11.84
C GLY A 144 -17.10 7.61 -10.47
N ALA A 145 -18.40 7.31 -10.39
CA ALA A 145 -19.02 6.89 -9.13
C ALA A 145 -18.54 5.48 -8.73
N GLN A 146 -17.96 5.36 -7.54
CA GLN A 146 -17.51 4.09 -6.99
C GLN A 146 -18.69 3.24 -6.46
N ARG A 147 -18.49 1.92 -6.49
CA ARG A 147 -19.36 0.89 -5.92
C ARG A 147 -18.51 -0.12 -5.17
N PRO A 148 -19.11 -0.85 -4.20
CA PRO A 148 -18.40 -1.89 -3.49
C PRO A 148 -17.72 -2.92 -4.41
N GLY A 149 -16.45 -3.14 -4.11
CA GLY A 149 -15.61 -4.23 -4.61
C GLY A 149 -15.86 -5.52 -3.86
N LYS A 150 -15.61 -6.66 -4.50
CA LYS A 150 -15.67 -7.96 -3.83
C LYS A 150 -14.58 -8.84 -4.37
N ASP A 151 -13.86 -9.48 -3.46
CA ASP A 151 -12.92 -10.53 -3.78
C ASP A 151 -12.99 -11.65 -2.73
N LYS A 152 -12.17 -12.68 -2.91
CA LYS A 152 -12.10 -13.82 -2.00
C LYS A 152 -10.70 -14.39 -1.94
N VAL A 153 -10.38 -14.97 -0.78
CA VAL A 153 -9.26 -15.90 -0.64
C VAL A 153 -9.83 -17.30 -0.50
N VAL A 154 -9.39 -18.23 -1.33
CA VAL A 154 -9.74 -19.65 -1.23
C VAL A 154 -8.53 -20.39 -0.69
N VAL A 155 -8.72 -21.17 0.37
CA VAL A 155 -7.70 -22.08 0.89
C VAL A 155 -8.18 -23.51 0.74
N ILE A 156 -7.25 -24.41 0.45
CA ILE A 156 -7.48 -25.85 0.45
C ILE A 156 -6.43 -26.49 1.34
N ALA A 157 -6.87 -27.09 2.44
CA ALA A 157 -6.04 -27.88 3.34
C ALA A 157 -6.34 -29.36 3.15
N VAL A 158 -5.31 -30.20 3.12
CA VAL A 158 -5.44 -31.65 3.00
C VAL A 158 -4.85 -32.29 4.25
N ALA A 159 -5.59 -33.19 4.87
CA ALA A 159 -5.18 -33.93 6.06
C ALA A 159 -5.15 -35.44 5.78
N ASN A 160 -4.46 -36.19 6.63
CA ASN A 160 -4.49 -37.66 6.60
C ASN A 160 -5.80 -38.24 7.21
N GLY A 161 -6.58 -37.38 7.86
CA GLY A 161 -7.79 -37.70 8.61
C GLY A 161 -9.09 -37.72 7.85
N LYS A 162 -10.20 -37.70 8.58
CA LYS A 162 -11.55 -37.52 8.04
C LYS A 162 -12.20 -36.27 8.63
N PRO A 163 -12.57 -35.27 7.81
CA PRO A 163 -12.48 -35.23 6.33
C PRO A 163 -11.03 -35.15 5.82
N THR A 164 -10.75 -35.68 4.63
CA THR A 164 -9.37 -35.63 4.06
C THR A 164 -9.02 -34.25 3.50
N GLN A 165 -10.01 -33.41 3.27
CA GLN A 165 -9.85 -32.12 2.64
C GLN A 165 -10.80 -31.11 3.28
N ASP A 166 -10.25 -29.95 3.55
CA ASP A 166 -10.97 -28.74 3.90
C ASP A 166 -10.86 -27.70 2.78
N LYS A 167 -11.93 -26.96 2.57
CA LYS A 167 -11.96 -25.90 1.56
C LYS A 167 -12.72 -24.73 2.10
N ASP A 168 -11.96 -23.68 2.41
CA ASP A 168 -12.49 -22.48 3.03
C ASP A 168 -12.36 -21.29 2.07
N THR A 169 -13.26 -20.35 2.24
CA THR A 169 -13.33 -19.16 1.41
C THR A 169 -13.58 -17.94 2.29
N LEU A 170 -12.55 -17.13 2.46
CA LEU A 170 -12.69 -15.79 3.02
C LEU A 170 -13.30 -14.89 1.97
N ARG A 171 -14.42 -14.24 2.27
CA ARG A 171 -15.06 -13.27 1.37
C ARG A 171 -14.82 -11.87 1.88
N ILE A 172 -14.22 -11.04 1.03
CA ILE A 172 -13.82 -9.68 1.36
C ILE A 172 -14.62 -8.72 0.48
N LYS A 173 -15.17 -7.68 1.10
CA LYS A 173 -15.91 -6.61 0.44
C LYS A 173 -15.28 -5.28 0.81
N CYS A 174 -14.75 -4.59 -0.18
CA CYS A 174 -14.33 -3.20 -0.05
C CYS A 174 -15.52 -2.29 -0.33
N THR A 175 -15.80 -1.31 0.53
CA THR A 175 -16.86 -0.32 0.33
C THR A 175 -16.27 1.07 0.13
N PRO A 176 -16.80 1.87 -0.83
CA PRO A 176 -16.34 3.24 -1.02
C PRO A 176 -16.55 4.06 0.24
N ASN A 177 -15.59 4.93 0.54
CA ASN A 177 -15.70 5.86 1.64
C ASN A 177 -16.19 7.23 1.12
N PRO A 178 -17.38 7.72 1.53
CA PRO A 178 -17.87 9.02 1.09
C PRO A 178 -16.96 10.20 1.45
N SER A 179 -16.10 10.08 2.47
CA SER A 179 -15.13 11.11 2.83
C SER A 179 -13.90 11.11 1.93
N CYS A 180 -13.63 10.02 1.20
CA CYS A 180 -12.53 9.93 0.25
C CYS A 180 -12.73 10.79 -1.00
N GLY A 181 -13.90 11.43 -1.16
CA GLY A 181 -14.30 12.02 -2.44
C GLY A 181 -14.38 10.91 -3.52
N PRO A 182 -14.67 11.24 -4.79
CA PRO A 182 -14.23 10.35 -5.85
C PRO A 182 -12.70 10.18 -5.71
N PRO A 183 -12.14 8.98 -5.95
CA PRO A 183 -10.70 8.81 -5.98
C PRO A 183 -10.17 9.88 -6.93
N PRO A 184 -8.98 10.44 -6.70
CA PRO A 184 -8.37 11.34 -7.66
C PRO A 184 -8.07 10.51 -8.92
N THR A 185 -9.09 10.30 -9.76
CA THR A 185 -8.90 10.09 -11.19
C THR A 185 -8.05 11.26 -11.60
N LEU A 186 -6.96 11.02 -12.34
CA LEU A 186 -6.38 12.10 -13.12
C LEU A 186 -7.56 12.82 -13.78
N PRO A 187 -7.76 14.12 -13.54
CA PRO A 187 -8.71 14.83 -14.33
C PRO A 187 -8.05 15.07 -15.69
N CYS A 188 -7.87 14.01 -16.48
CA CYS A 188 -8.16 14.07 -17.91
C CYS A 188 -9.70 14.25 -18.02
N THR A 189 -10.22 15.33 -17.43
CA THR A 189 -11.63 15.73 -17.48
C THR A 189 -12.05 15.88 -18.93
N ARG A 190 -13.35 15.99 -19.24
CA ARG A 190 -13.77 16.37 -20.61
C ARG A 190 -13.13 17.66 -21.13
N ALA A 191 -12.65 18.55 -20.25
CA ALA A 191 -11.88 19.73 -20.63
C ALA A 191 -10.42 19.41 -21.03
N ASN A 192 -9.92 18.23 -20.65
CA ASN A 192 -8.57 17.72 -20.86
C ASN A 192 -8.53 16.38 -21.62
N ALA A 193 -9.66 15.93 -22.18
CA ALA A 193 -9.70 14.76 -23.05
C ALA A 193 -8.73 14.96 -24.21
N ASN A 194 -8.17 13.87 -24.73
CA ASN A 194 -7.29 13.93 -25.88
C ASN A 194 -8.04 14.59 -27.06
N PRO A 195 -7.67 15.83 -27.43
CA PRO A 195 -8.43 16.58 -28.42
C PRO A 195 -8.30 15.98 -29.83
N ALA A 196 -7.28 15.16 -30.06
CA ALA A 196 -7.07 14.46 -31.32
C ALA A 196 -7.93 13.19 -31.47
N GLY A 197 -8.71 12.82 -30.44
CA GLY A 197 -9.66 11.71 -30.50
C GLY A 197 -9.06 10.33 -30.21
N GLY A 198 -7.79 10.26 -29.84
CA GLY A 198 -7.15 9.06 -29.30
C GLY A 198 -7.54 8.75 -27.84
N PRO A 199 -6.88 7.77 -27.21
CA PRO A 199 -7.12 7.42 -25.81
C PRO A 199 -6.80 8.60 -24.87
N ASN A 200 -7.44 8.61 -23.70
CA ASN A 200 -7.33 9.70 -22.72
C ASN A 200 -6.42 9.37 -21.53
N GLU A 201 -6.30 8.09 -21.20
CA GLU A 201 -5.71 7.62 -19.95
C GLU A 201 -4.91 6.34 -20.20
N LEU A 202 -3.82 6.21 -19.46
CA LEU A 202 -2.98 5.03 -19.38
C LEU A 202 -2.80 4.67 -17.92
N ASP A 203 -3.09 3.41 -17.58
CA ASP A 203 -2.78 2.81 -16.29
C ASP A 203 -1.70 1.76 -16.48
N LEU A 204 -0.57 1.95 -15.79
CA LEU A 204 0.48 0.95 -15.66
C LEU A 204 0.31 0.27 -14.31
N VAL A 205 0.08 -1.04 -14.34
CA VAL A 205 -0.17 -1.85 -13.13
C VAL A 205 0.85 -2.96 -13.06
N VAL A 206 1.59 -3.02 -11.96
CA VAL A 206 2.53 -4.10 -11.69
C VAL A 206 1.77 -5.42 -11.54
N ALA A 207 2.06 -6.40 -12.38
CA ALA A 207 1.42 -7.71 -12.35
C ALA A 207 1.77 -8.51 -11.08
N ASN A 208 0.98 -9.53 -10.76
CA ASN A 208 1.24 -10.42 -9.63
C ASN A 208 2.44 -11.36 -9.82
N SER A 209 2.93 -11.51 -11.06
CA SER A 209 4.05 -12.39 -11.41
C SER A 209 4.65 -12.00 -12.76
N GLY A 210 5.90 -12.37 -13.01
CA GLY A 210 6.57 -12.11 -14.29
C GLY A 210 6.91 -10.64 -14.53
N THR A 211 6.93 -9.83 -13.47
CA THR A 211 7.29 -8.42 -13.54
C THR A 211 8.80 -8.28 -13.65
N ASP A 212 9.27 -7.77 -14.77
CA ASP A 212 10.64 -7.35 -15.03
C ASP A 212 10.80 -5.83 -14.82
N LEU A 213 10.03 -5.26 -13.88
CA LEU A 213 10.05 -3.83 -13.62
C LEU A 213 11.42 -3.41 -13.10
N ASP A 214 12.24 -2.89 -14.00
CA ASP A 214 13.58 -2.43 -13.72
C ASP A 214 13.52 -0.99 -13.21
N ILE A 215 13.79 -0.80 -11.92
CA ILE A 215 13.99 0.53 -11.36
C ILE A 215 15.36 1.01 -11.83
N GLY A 216 15.46 1.54 -13.05
CA GLY A 216 16.68 2.08 -13.63
C GLY A 216 17.18 1.31 -14.85
N TRP A 217 16.78 1.79 -16.04
CA TRP A 217 17.23 1.28 -17.34
C TRP A 217 18.76 1.37 -17.57
N THR A 218 19.51 2.09 -16.72
CA THR A 218 20.96 2.28 -16.84
C THR A 218 21.82 1.19 -16.16
N GLY A 219 21.24 0.05 -15.73
CA GLY A 219 22.04 -1.16 -15.52
C GLY A 219 22.37 -1.59 -14.08
N ILE A 220 21.96 -0.85 -13.04
CA ILE A 220 22.42 -1.12 -11.66
C ILE A 220 21.37 -1.77 -10.74
N SER A 221 20.12 -1.85 -11.17
CA SER A 221 18.98 -2.26 -10.32
C SER A 221 17.91 -2.99 -11.13
N HIS A 222 18.34 -4.02 -11.86
CA HIS A 222 17.43 -4.95 -12.54
C HIS A 222 16.77 -5.92 -11.56
N ASN A 223 15.53 -6.34 -11.85
CA ASN A 223 14.78 -7.35 -11.08
C ASN A 223 14.55 -7.00 -9.59
N PHE A 224 14.47 -5.72 -9.24
CA PHE A 224 14.08 -5.36 -7.87
C PHE A 224 12.59 -5.67 -7.67
N PRO A 225 12.20 -6.39 -6.60
CA PRO A 225 10.79 -6.73 -6.40
C PRO A 225 9.99 -5.46 -6.14
N VAL A 226 8.90 -5.30 -6.88
CA VAL A 226 7.91 -4.25 -6.66
C VAL A 226 6.62 -4.93 -6.23
N VAL A 227 5.92 -4.32 -5.27
CA VAL A 227 4.68 -4.89 -4.76
C VAL A 227 3.65 -4.97 -5.90
N ALA A 228 3.01 -6.12 -6.06
CA ALA A 228 1.99 -6.30 -7.07
C ALA A 228 0.84 -5.29 -6.90
N ASN A 229 0.23 -4.90 -8.02
CA ASN A 229 -0.79 -3.85 -8.11
C ASN A 229 -0.31 -2.44 -7.73
N SER A 230 1.00 -2.21 -7.63
CA SER A 230 1.52 -0.84 -7.65
C SER A 230 1.15 -0.20 -8.98
N THR A 231 0.59 1.01 -8.94
CA THR A 231 0.04 1.68 -10.12
C THR A 231 0.75 2.99 -10.43
N LEU A 232 0.81 3.30 -11.73
CA LEU A 232 1.06 4.64 -12.24
C LEU A 232 0.00 4.97 -13.29
N SER A 233 -0.81 5.98 -13.01
CA SER A 233 -1.81 6.52 -13.94
C SER A 233 -1.30 7.78 -14.62
N ALA A 234 -1.61 7.96 -15.90
CA ALA A 234 -1.20 9.11 -16.70
C ALA A 234 -2.27 9.54 -17.71
N CYS A 235 -2.30 10.83 -18.06
CA CYS A 235 -3.10 11.35 -19.16
C CYS A 235 -2.37 11.19 -20.49
N LEU A 236 -3.12 10.80 -21.53
CA LEU A 236 -2.65 10.74 -22.91
C LEU A 236 -3.24 11.90 -23.73
N ARG A 237 -2.44 12.50 -24.61
CA ARG A 237 -2.84 13.59 -25.51
C ARG A 237 -2.20 13.41 -26.90
N SER A 238 -2.55 14.32 -27.81
CA SER A 238 -1.98 14.54 -29.15
C SER A 238 -2.10 13.43 -30.20
N CYS A 239 -2.28 12.17 -29.81
CA CYS A 239 -2.48 11.06 -30.74
C CYS A 239 -3.93 10.94 -31.23
N GLY A 240 -4.09 10.52 -32.49
CA GLY A 240 -5.39 10.21 -33.08
C GLY A 240 -6.00 8.88 -32.60
N PRO A 241 -7.19 8.50 -33.11
CA PRO A 241 -7.84 7.23 -32.79
C PRO A 241 -7.01 5.99 -33.17
N ASP A 242 -6.10 6.16 -34.12
CA ASP A 242 -5.15 5.16 -34.58
C ASP A 242 -3.85 5.17 -33.77
N GLY A 243 -3.73 5.98 -32.71
CA GLY A 243 -2.51 6.03 -31.90
C GLY A 243 -1.30 6.64 -32.62
N THR A 244 -1.49 7.27 -33.77
CA THR A 244 -0.41 7.88 -34.55
C THR A 244 -0.56 9.41 -34.64
N PRO A 245 0.51 10.19 -34.39
CA PRO A 245 1.78 9.78 -33.78
C PRO A 245 1.57 9.27 -32.33
N PRO A 246 2.59 8.67 -31.67
CA PRO A 246 2.50 8.28 -30.27
C PRO A 246 1.96 9.42 -29.40
N CYS A 247 1.13 9.07 -28.41
CA CYS A 247 0.46 10.01 -27.53
C CYS A 247 1.47 10.70 -26.60
N ASP A 248 1.35 12.01 -26.41
CA ASP A 248 2.02 12.67 -25.30
C ASP A 248 1.44 12.14 -23.98
N LEU A 249 2.33 11.75 -23.07
CA LEU A 249 1.98 11.20 -21.77
C LEU A 249 2.35 12.20 -20.68
N GLN A 250 1.44 12.40 -19.71
CA GLN A 250 1.68 13.21 -18.54
C GLN A 250 1.17 12.52 -17.27
N ALA A 251 2.04 12.28 -16.30
CA ALA A 251 1.67 11.72 -14.99
C ALA A 251 1.87 12.78 -13.90
N SER A 252 0.95 12.89 -12.96
CA SER A 252 1.09 13.79 -11.80
C SER A 252 1.36 12.96 -10.54
N VAL A 253 2.43 13.31 -9.82
CA VAL A 253 2.91 12.59 -8.63
C VAL A 253 3.19 13.54 -7.47
N GLY A 254 3.16 13.01 -6.25
CA GLY A 254 3.31 13.77 -5.01
C GLY A 254 1.98 13.95 -4.25
N PRO A 255 2.04 14.59 -3.07
CA PRO A 255 0.86 14.74 -2.21
C PRO A 255 -0.25 15.52 -2.91
N GLY A 256 -1.48 15.01 -2.78
CA GLY A 256 -2.67 15.61 -3.41
C GLY A 256 -2.79 15.35 -4.92
N THR A 257 -1.92 14.52 -5.49
CA THR A 257 -2.03 14.06 -6.89
C THR A 257 -2.64 12.66 -6.97
N PRO A 258 -3.17 12.27 -8.14
CA PRO A 258 -3.71 10.94 -8.43
C PRO A 258 -2.79 9.77 -8.06
N ASN A 259 -1.48 9.91 -8.29
CA ASN A 259 -0.52 8.85 -8.01
C ASN A 259 0.04 8.90 -6.57
N GLY A 260 -0.43 9.83 -5.74
CA GLY A 260 0.01 9.97 -4.35
C GLY A 260 1.50 10.25 -4.18
N GLU A 261 2.03 10.01 -2.98
CA GLU A 261 3.44 10.26 -2.64
C GLU A 261 4.35 9.07 -2.94
N THR A 262 3.82 7.85 -2.93
CA THR A 262 4.60 6.62 -3.06
C THR A 262 4.24 5.85 -4.32
N PHE A 263 5.23 5.13 -4.85
CA PHE A 263 5.01 4.11 -5.87
C PHE A 263 4.77 2.77 -5.21
N GLY A 264 3.49 2.42 -5.05
CA GLY A 264 3.06 1.18 -4.43
C GLY A 264 3.12 1.17 -2.91
N ALA A 265 2.79 0.01 -2.34
CA ALA A 265 2.89 -0.25 -0.91
C ALA A 265 4.35 -0.46 -0.47
N PRO A 266 4.67 -0.28 0.83
CA PRO A 266 5.99 -0.58 1.36
C PRO A 266 6.41 -2.03 1.10
N LEU A 267 7.63 -2.23 0.61
CA LEU A 267 8.18 -3.53 0.27
C LEU A 267 8.91 -4.15 1.48
N PRO A 268 8.40 -5.24 2.07
CA PRO A 268 9.10 -5.94 3.14
C PRO A 268 10.25 -6.79 2.57
N LEU A 269 11.40 -6.70 3.22
CA LEU A 269 12.62 -7.46 2.94
C LEU A 269 13.22 -8.01 4.23
N LEU A 270 14.08 -9.02 4.11
CA LEU A 270 14.91 -9.53 5.20
C LEU A 270 16.38 -9.50 4.78
N ALA A 271 17.20 -8.81 5.56
CA ALA A 271 18.63 -8.76 5.37
C ALA A 271 19.34 -9.26 6.63
N ALA A 272 19.97 -10.43 6.57
CA ALA A 272 20.65 -11.06 7.72
C ALA A 272 19.77 -11.11 8.99
N SER A 273 18.50 -11.51 8.83
CA SER A 273 17.49 -11.57 9.91
C SER A 273 17.05 -10.23 10.50
N VAL A 274 17.42 -9.11 9.88
CA VAL A 274 16.87 -7.79 10.19
C VAL A 274 15.66 -7.52 9.28
N PRO A 275 14.46 -7.25 9.85
CA PRO A 275 13.33 -6.74 9.09
C PRO A 275 13.67 -5.39 8.45
N VAL A 276 13.58 -5.33 7.13
CA VAL A 276 13.79 -4.12 6.33
C VAL A 276 12.50 -3.80 5.60
N CYS A 277 12.14 -2.53 5.52
CA CYS A 277 11.01 -2.07 4.72
C CYS A 277 11.50 -0.98 3.76
N VAL A 278 11.24 -1.14 2.47
CA VAL A 278 11.61 -0.17 1.44
C VAL A 278 10.37 0.58 0.99
N VAL A 279 10.37 1.90 1.15
CA VAL A 279 9.32 2.78 0.65
C VAL A 279 9.86 3.54 -0.55
N ASN A 280 9.25 3.37 -1.71
CA ASN A 280 9.60 4.13 -2.90
C ASN A 280 8.70 5.35 -3.01
N GLU A 281 9.28 6.54 -2.86
CA GLU A 281 8.58 7.81 -3.00
C GLU A 281 8.82 8.40 -4.38
N TRP A 282 7.78 8.98 -4.98
CA TRP A 282 7.93 9.77 -6.18
C TRP A 282 8.77 11.01 -5.89
N ASN A 283 9.80 11.26 -6.71
CA ASN A 283 10.54 12.51 -6.61
C ASN A 283 9.75 13.63 -7.32
N SER A 284 8.88 14.30 -6.57
CA SER A 284 8.04 15.41 -7.07
C SER A 284 8.82 16.69 -7.40
N THR A 285 10.09 16.77 -7.00
CA THR A 285 10.97 17.94 -7.25
C THR A 285 11.31 18.13 -8.74
N VAL A 286 11.06 17.12 -9.58
CA VAL A 286 11.47 17.09 -11.00
C VAL A 286 10.38 17.67 -11.92
N GLY A 287 9.33 18.30 -11.37
CA GLY A 287 8.17 18.77 -12.13
C GLY A 287 7.25 17.61 -12.53
N THR A 288 6.20 17.90 -13.30
CA THR A 288 5.25 16.87 -13.78
C THR A 288 5.94 15.97 -14.82
N PRO A 289 6.12 14.67 -14.55
CA PRO A 289 6.75 13.76 -15.49
C PRO A 289 5.99 13.67 -16.82
N MET A 290 6.74 13.73 -17.92
CA MET A 290 6.21 13.67 -19.29
C MET A 290 6.92 12.59 -20.09
N GLY A 291 6.26 12.07 -21.12
CA GLY A 291 6.80 11.05 -22.00
C GLY A 291 5.93 10.85 -23.23
N THR A 292 6.09 9.71 -23.89
CA THR A 292 5.24 9.28 -25.00
C THR A 292 4.79 7.84 -24.83
N ALA A 293 3.62 7.54 -25.36
CA ALA A 293 3.04 6.20 -25.36
C ALA A 293 2.48 5.88 -26.75
N ASP A 294 2.90 4.77 -27.34
CA ASP A 294 2.26 4.22 -28.53
C ASP A 294 1.20 3.19 -28.08
N PRO A 295 -0.10 3.52 -28.15
CA PRO A 295 -1.15 2.62 -27.69
C PRO A 295 -1.37 1.42 -28.63
N LEU A 296 -0.80 1.42 -29.85
CA LEU A 296 -0.91 0.28 -30.77
C LEU A 296 0.14 -0.79 -30.48
N THR A 297 1.37 -0.38 -30.20
CA THR A 297 2.50 -1.28 -29.97
C THR A 297 2.70 -1.60 -28.49
N GLY A 298 2.19 -0.73 -27.60
CA GLY A 298 2.48 -0.78 -26.17
C GLY A 298 3.85 -0.20 -25.80
N GLU A 299 4.56 0.41 -26.76
CA GLU A 299 5.84 1.04 -26.51
C GLU A 299 5.66 2.33 -25.69
N LEU A 300 6.52 2.51 -24.68
CA LEU A 300 6.48 3.63 -23.75
C LEU A 300 7.87 4.21 -23.60
N ASN A 301 7.98 5.53 -23.75
CA ASN A 301 9.18 6.28 -23.41
C ASN A 301 8.83 7.31 -22.34
N PHE A 302 9.15 6.99 -21.10
CA PHE A 302 8.79 7.77 -19.94
C PHE A 302 9.83 7.58 -18.83
N GLN A 303 10.18 8.67 -18.15
CA GLN A 303 11.08 8.62 -17.01
C GLN A 303 10.49 9.36 -15.83
N ILE A 304 10.50 8.70 -14.68
CA ILE A 304 10.15 9.28 -13.40
C ILE A 304 11.18 8.84 -12.37
N ASN A 305 11.63 9.79 -11.56
CA ASN A 305 12.64 9.52 -10.54
C ASN A 305 11.95 9.09 -9.25
N LEU A 306 12.51 8.05 -8.61
CA LEU A 306 12.08 7.57 -7.30
C LEU A 306 13.15 7.89 -6.25
N THR A 307 12.70 8.10 -5.02
CA THR A 307 13.55 8.10 -3.83
C THR A 307 13.20 6.87 -3.01
N SER A 308 14.13 5.93 -2.87
CA SER A 308 13.93 4.74 -2.02
C SER A 308 14.39 5.01 -0.60
N LYS A 309 13.46 5.00 0.36
CA LYS A 309 13.75 5.04 1.79
C LYS A 309 13.82 3.63 2.34
N VAL A 310 14.90 3.33 3.05
CA VAL A 310 15.12 2.03 3.70
C VAL A 310 14.93 2.19 5.20
N HIS A 311 13.92 1.52 5.73
CA HIS A 311 13.58 1.51 7.14
C HIS A 311 14.03 0.18 7.75
N LEU A 312 14.76 0.25 8.86
CA LEU A 312 15.06 -0.93 9.68
C LEU A 312 14.01 -0.98 10.79
N SER A 313 13.40 -2.15 10.98
CA SER A 313 12.54 -2.41 12.13
C SER A 313 13.14 -3.51 12.98
N SER A 314 12.83 -3.52 14.27
CA SER A 314 13.10 -4.68 15.12
C SER A 314 11.85 -5.58 15.19
N PRO A 315 12.01 -6.88 15.48
CA PRO A 315 10.86 -7.76 15.74
C PRO A 315 9.94 -7.28 16.88
N THR A 316 10.36 -6.29 17.67
CA THR A 316 9.59 -5.72 18.79
C THR A 316 8.92 -4.38 18.45
N GLN A 317 9.05 -3.90 17.20
CA GLN A 317 8.54 -2.59 16.74
C GLN A 317 7.54 -2.71 15.58
N VAL A 318 7.13 -3.95 15.23
CA VAL A 318 6.08 -4.25 14.26
C VAL A 318 4.76 -4.42 14.99
#